data_AF-A0A524K2T4-F1
#
_entry.id   AF-A0A524K2T4-F1
#
_cell.length_a   1.000
_cell.length_b   1.000
_cell.length_c   1.000
_cell.angle_alpha   90.00
_cell.angle_beta   90.00
_cell.angle_gamma   90.00
#
_symmetry.space_group_name_H-M   'P 1'
#
loop_
_entity.id
_entity.type
_entity.pdbx_description
1 polymer ?
#
loop_
_entity_poly.entity_id
_entity_poly.type
_entity_poly.pdbx_seq_one_letter_code
_entity_poly.pdbx_strand_id
1 'polypeptide(L)'
;MDIHFFAKSDIGKVRTTNEDYFLNGKINDNEFLFIVADGMGGHQAGDVASKLASETFYETYKSLRKKNTSISHCLELAVRKANSIVFKKAAADIEKRGMGTTFSAVVIAGMKAFIAHVGDSRIYLIRRNKIKKITTDHSFVEKLVEEGRISLEEARDHPQKNVLYMSLGARETFSPEIMNDIILEDGDALVICSDGLSNMLVDDTILKVTMGDYPEEAANAMVKLANAHGGSDNITVQVIRVGSLEMLEKTKPIRLSKPRRKLTSVIAVLIMLGILTGLWYVFFAPDGNARVESELAIKPEQSPKKRRTQMISEIDSSILHDMGITAADCRFLSGHKLHVVKNNRLYIFNLDNQSLQPIDLGGDNQVVPCGATGIYMLKRTQTKALGYRLLKQGTIKALLAIQDANSLFSKGIDSSGIPIYEIPNIRQQIMPDFINENIFIFHDLNHYYAISKWQTPENMPLPIPELTYSEKTRLFFNNVGGLMTMLYNDPERNRTAVYSLKGTIKIISEFTGLQARQPLALEYLKDQALVCYYQDQCVEIRAGEPDVKLQYFFNNYQFNIIKVLVDMENGQKMIVNDGNKFFSLVCDT
;
A
#
# COMPACT_ATOMS: atom_id res chain seq x y z
N MET A 1 36.84 -9.48 13.17
CA MET A 1 36.19 -9.03 11.93
C MET A 1 36.48 -7.55 11.83
N ASP A 2 37.16 -7.14 10.77
CA ASP A 2 37.58 -5.75 10.64
C ASP A 2 36.38 -4.91 10.19
N ILE A 3 36.23 -3.74 10.80
CA ILE A 3 35.16 -2.79 10.48
C ILE A 3 35.83 -1.50 10.04
N HIS A 4 35.58 -1.11 8.80
CA HIS A 4 36.09 0.13 8.21
C HIS A 4 34.92 1.05 7.95
N PHE A 5 34.95 2.26 8.49
CA PHE A 5 33.83 3.17 8.34
C PHE A 5 34.27 4.61 8.19
N PHE A 6 33.38 5.41 7.61
CA PHE A 6 33.53 6.85 7.56
C PHE A 6 32.16 7.50 7.62
N ALA A 7 32.09 8.66 8.25
CA ALA A 7 30.87 9.45 8.36
C ALA A 7 31.10 10.84 7.79
N LYS A 8 30.11 11.35 7.07
CA LYS A 8 30.12 12.70 6.54
C LYS A 8 28.75 13.34 6.79
N SER A 9 28.78 14.56 7.31
CA SER A 9 27.62 15.43 7.40
C SER A 9 27.93 16.75 6.68
N ASP A 10 26.93 17.29 5.99
CA ASP A 10 26.99 18.53 5.23
C ASP A 10 25.67 19.27 5.35
N ILE A 11 25.73 20.60 5.42
CA ILE A 11 24.55 21.45 5.61
C ILE A 11 23.60 21.43 4.41
N GLY A 12 24.07 21.00 3.24
CA GLY A 12 23.34 21.11 1.99
C GLY A 12 23.54 22.47 1.32
N LYS A 13 22.73 22.77 0.31
CA LYS A 13 22.76 24.04 -0.44
C LYS A 13 21.70 25.04 -0.02
N VAL A 14 20.60 24.56 0.55
CA VAL A 14 19.41 25.38 0.83
C VAL A 14 19.31 25.77 2.30
N ARG A 15 19.69 24.88 3.22
CA ARG A 15 19.60 25.12 4.67
C ARG A 15 20.73 26.02 5.18
N THR A 16 20.44 26.78 6.25
CA THR A 16 21.41 27.67 6.92
C THR A 16 21.99 27.08 8.19
N THR A 17 21.37 26.03 8.73
CA THR A 17 21.77 25.30 9.92
C THR A 17 21.79 23.81 9.61
N ASN A 18 22.63 23.06 10.32
CA ASN A 18 22.66 21.61 10.25
C ASN A 18 22.00 21.03 11.50
N GLU A 19 20.80 20.46 11.33
CA GLU A 19 20.00 19.84 12.39
C GLU A 19 20.21 18.31 12.45
N ASP A 20 20.95 17.75 11.49
CA ASP A 20 21.43 16.37 11.57
C ASP A 20 22.52 16.21 12.63
N TYR A 21 22.55 15.04 13.25
CA TYR A 21 23.62 14.59 14.11
C TYR A 21 23.99 13.15 13.83
N PHE A 22 25.27 12.83 13.96
CA PHE A 22 25.73 11.45 13.91
C PHE A 22 26.71 11.14 15.04
N LEU A 23 26.74 9.88 15.43
CA LEU A 23 27.72 9.33 16.37
C LEU A 23 28.19 7.99 15.83
N ASN A 24 29.49 7.72 15.93
CA ASN A 24 30.03 6.39 15.68
C ASN A 24 31.20 6.08 16.59
N GLY A 25 31.47 4.80 16.76
CA GLY A 25 32.68 4.35 17.44
C GLY A 25 32.62 2.93 17.94
N LYS A 26 33.77 2.49 18.43
CA LYS A 26 33.96 1.21 19.09
C LYS A 26 33.43 1.31 20.53
N ILE A 27 32.49 0.44 20.89
CA ILE A 27 31.95 0.34 22.26
C ILE A 27 32.86 -0.53 23.13
N ASN A 28 33.29 -1.67 22.59
CA ASN A 28 34.26 -2.59 23.19
C ASN A 28 34.95 -3.38 22.08
N ASP A 29 35.81 -4.35 22.42
CA ASP A 29 36.63 -5.06 21.43
C ASP A 29 35.87 -5.73 20.29
N ASN A 30 34.61 -6.09 20.50
CA ASN A 30 33.79 -6.81 19.54
C ASN A 30 32.49 -6.09 19.18
N GLU A 31 32.31 -4.83 19.61
CA GLU A 31 31.07 -4.07 19.40
C GLU A 31 31.37 -2.68 18.82
N PHE A 32 30.70 -2.35 17.72
CA PHE A 32 30.68 -1.02 17.12
C PHE A 32 29.27 -0.48 17.12
N LEU A 33 29.13 0.84 17.28
CA LEU A 33 27.85 1.54 17.25
C LEU A 33 27.91 2.69 16.27
N PHE A 34 26.85 2.86 15.50
CA PHE A 34 26.66 3.93 14.52
C PHE A 34 25.25 4.49 14.69
N ILE A 35 25.11 5.81 14.70
CA ILE A 35 23.84 6.54 14.90
C ILE A 35 23.76 7.67 13.88
N VAL A 36 22.62 7.81 13.21
CA VAL A 36 22.21 9.03 12.49
C VAL A 36 20.86 9.47 13.03
N ALA A 37 20.72 10.76 13.27
CA ALA A 37 19.51 11.40 13.76
C ALA A 37 19.30 12.71 13.01
N ASP A 38 18.12 12.87 12.41
CA ASP A 38 17.70 14.07 11.68
C ASP A 38 16.75 14.86 12.56
N GLY A 39 17.21 16.03 13.00
CA GLY A 39 16.51 16.89 13.94
C GLY A 39 15.46 17.74 13.26
N MET A 40 14.29 17.85 13.89
CA MET A 40 13.21 18.71 13.42
C MET A 40 12.64 19.59 14.54
N GLY A 41 12.28 20.80 14.16
CA GLY A 41 11.69 21.81 15.03
C GLY A 41 12.06 23.21 14.51
N GLY A 42 11.24 24.22 14.81
CA GLY A 42 11.59 25.61 14.46
C GLY A 42 12.86 26.09 15.20
N HIS A 43 13.31 27.32 14.92
CA HIS A 43 14.34 28.09 15.66
C HIS A 43 15.33 27.29 16.55
N GLN A 44 16.29 26.55 15.97
CA GLN A 44 17.35 25.81 16.69
C GLN A 44 16.85 24.77 17.72
N ALA A 45 15.69 24.17 17.45
CA ALA A 45 15.21 23.04 18.24
C ALA A 45 15.71 21.71 17.64
N GLY A 46 15.80 21.58 16.31
CA GLY A 46 16.17 20.33 15.65
C GLY A 46 17.57 19.82 16.02
N ASP A 47 18.59 20.68 15.92
CA ASP A 47 19.97 20.37 16.27
C ASP A 47 20.15 19.93 17.74
N VAL A 48 19.40 20.57 18.64
CA VAL A 48 19.36 20.19 20.05
C VAL A 48 18.71 18.81 20.22
N ALA A 49 17.64 18.51 19.47
CA ALA A 49 16.92 17.25 19.55
C ALA A 49 17.80 16.06 19.13
N SER A 50 18.38 16.14 17.92
CA SER A 50 19.16 15.07 17.30
C SER A 50 20.41 14.74 18.11
N LYS A 51 21.10 15.78 18.58
CA LYS A 51 22.26 15.64 19.48
C LYS A 51 21.86 15.03 20.82
N LEU A 52 20.85 15.58 21.49
CA LEU A 52 20.43 15.12 22.81
C LEU A 52 19.95 13.66 22.78
N ALA A 53 19.21 13.27 21.75
CA ALA A 53 18.78 11.89 21.56
C ALA A 53 19.97 10.94 21.39
N SER A 54 20.90 11.29 20.50
CA SER A 54 22.08 10.48 20.17
C SER A 54 23.01 10.29 21.37
N GLU A 55 23.32 11.37 22.10
CA GLU A 55 24.18 11.32 23.28
C GLU A 55 23.51 10.56 24.44
N THR A 56 22.22 10.80 24.68
CA THR A 56 21.46 10.09 25.72
C THR A 56 21.40 8.59 25.44
N PHE A 57 21.13 8.23 24.18
CA PHE A 57 21.12 6.84 23.75
C PHE A 57 22.50 6.20 23.98
N TYR A 58 23.57 6.85 23.51
CA TYR A 58 24.92 6.33 23.59
C TYR A 58 25.33 6.03 25.04
N GLU A 59 25.14 6.98 25.95
CA GLU A 59 25.49 6.80 27.36
C GLU A 59 24.63 5.74 28.06
N THR A 60 23.33 5.69 27.74
CA THR A 60 22.42 4.69 28.29
C THR A 60 22.78 3.29 27.79
N TYR A 61 23.01 3.14 26.49
CA TYR A 61 23.43 1.88 25.87
C TYR A 61 24.72 1.37 26.49
N LYS A 62 25.75 2.23 26.59
CA LYS A 62 27.04 1.88 27.17
C LYS A 62 26.93 1.48 28.65
N SER A 63 26.11 2.17 29.42
CA SER A 63 25.82 1.85 30.83
C SER A 63 25.13 0.48 30.98
N LEU A 64 24.16 0.17 30.13
CA LEU A 64 23.46 -1.12 30.13
C LEU A 64 24.36 -2.27 29.66
N ARG A 65 25.21 -2.05 28.64
CA ARG A 65 26.18 -3.05 28.18
C ARG A 65 27.18 -3.43 29.28
N LYS A 66 27.63 -2.47 30.10
CA LYS A 66 28.47 -2.76 31.28
C LYS A 66 27.77 -3.66 32.33
N LYS A 67 26.44 -3.71 32.32
CA LYS A 67 25.63 -4.57 33.19
C LYS A 67 25.27 -5.92 32.53
N ASN A 68 25.90 -6.27 31.42
CA ASN A 68 25.67 -7.51 30.65
C ASN A 68 24.23 -7.69 30.14
N THR A 69 23.45 -6.61 29.99
CA THR A 69 22.12 -6.64 29.36
C THR A 69 22.23 -6.99 27.88
N SER A 70 21.32 -7.80 27.33
CA SER A 70 21.35 -8.18 25.91
C SER A 70 21.27 -6.96 24.98
N ILE A 71 21.93 -7.02 23.81
CA ILE A 71 22.01 -5.88 22.88
C ILE A 71 20.62 -5.37 22.49
N SER A 72 19.70 -6.26 22.10
CA SER A 72 18.32 -5.88 21.73
C SER A 72 17.59 -5.14 22.87
N HIS A 73 17.76 -5.57 24.12
CA HIS A 73 17.14 -4.89 25.25
C HIS A 73 17.84 -3.57 25.59
N CYS A 74 19.17 -3.50 25.43
CA CYS A 74 19.90 -2.24 25.52
C CYS A 74 19.41 -1.22 24.51
N LEU A 75 19.20 -1.63 23.25
CA LEU A 75 18.67 -0.77 22.19
C LEU A 75 17.29 -0.23 22.57
N GLU A 76 16.37 -1.11 22.95
CA GLU A 76 15.00 -0.72 23.32
C GLU A 76 14.98 0.29 24.49
N LEU A 77 15.69 -0.02 25.58
CA LEU A 77 15.75 0.84 26.75
C LEU A 77 16.44 2.17 26.47
N ALA A 78 17.51 2.17 25.67
CA ALA A 78 18.23 3.38 25.30
C ALA A 78 17.39 4.30 24.41
N VAL A 79 16.65 3.75 23.43
CA VAL A 79 15.71 4.55 22.62
C VAL A 79 14.60 5.13 23.46
N ARG A 80 13.96 4.33 24.33
CA ARG A 80 12.91 4.83 25.25
C ARG A 80 13.44 5.94 26.16
N LYS A 81 14.67 5.80 26.66
CA LYS A 81 15.32 6.82 27.49
C LYS A 81 15.60 8.10 26.70
N ALA A 82 16.16 7.99 25.50
CA ALA A 82 16.38 9.11 24.61
C ALA A 82 15.08 9.86 24.31
N ASN A 83 14.00 9.15 23.95
CA ASN A 83 12.68 9.73 23.76
C ASN A 83 12.18 10.50 24.96
N SER A 84 12.23 9.90 26.15
CA SER A 84 11.75 10.53 27.38
C SER A 84 12.50 11.83 27.69
N ILE A 85 13.81 11.87 27.44
CA ILE A 85 14.63 13.06 27.66
C ILE A 85 14.30 14.16 26.65
N VAL A 86 14.19 13.83 25.36
CA VAL A 86 13.80 14.79 24.31
C VAL A 86 12.39 15.33 24.57
N PHE A 87 11.42 14.46 24.86
CA PHE A 87 10.04 14.84 25.16
C PHE A 87 9.95 15.79 26.36
N LYS A 88 10.64 15.48 27.46
CA LYS A 88 10.69 16.36 28.64
C LYS A 88 11.34 17.70 28.34
N LYS A 89 12.40 17.70 27.52
CA LYS A 89 13.08 18.95 27.13
C LYS A 89 12.18 19.82 26.26
N ALA A 90 11.46 19.23 25.31
CA ALA A 90 10.49 19.91 24.45
C ALA A 90 9.29 20.47 25.24
N ALA A 91 8.85 19.77 26.29
CA ALA A 91 7.75 20.22 27.13
C ALA A 91 8.12 21.35 28.11
N ALA A 92 9.39 21.38 28.56
CA ALA A 92 9.85 22.31 29.59
C ALA A 92 10.28 23.69 29.06
N ASP A 93 10.58 23.81 27.77
CA ASP A 93 11.11 25.02 27.15
C ASP A 93 10.19 25.48 26.01
N ILE A 94 9.58 26.65 26.16
CA ILE A 94 8.60 27.20 25.21
C ILE A 94 9.21 27.34 23.81
N GLU A 95 10.48 27.75 23.73
CA GLU A 95 11.20 27.92 22.45
C GLU A 95 11.54 26.59 21.78
N LYS A 96 11.46 25.47 22.53
CA LYS A 96 11.71 24.11 22.03
C LYS A 96 10.44 23.26 21.95
N ARG A 97 9.26 23.88 22.04
CA ARG A 97 7.99 23.15 21.95
C ARG A 97 7.85 22.54 20.55
N GLY A 98 7.58 21.23 20.50
CA GLY A 98 7.46 20.48 19.25
C GLY A 98 8.80 19.98 18.67
N MET A 99 9.90 20.18 19.40
CA MET A 99 11.21 19.60 19.08
C MET A 99 11.13 18.07 18.99
N GLY A 100 11.71 17.51 17.94
CA GLY A 100 11.82 16.06 17.77
C GLY A 100 12.97 15.69 16.84
N THR A 101 13.22 14.39 16.69
CA THR A 101 14.26 13.90 15.79
C THR A 101 13.92 12.51 15.29
N THR A 102 14.33 12.18 14.07
CA THR A 102 14.47 10.79 13.66
C THR A 102 15.62 10.14 14.43
N PHE A 103 15.70 8.81 14.40
CA PHE A 103 16.75 8.08 15.06
C PHE A 103 16.98 6.72 14.41
N SER A 104 18.16 6.50 13.84
CA SER A 104 18.57 5.23 13.26
C SER A 104 19.93 4.81 13.82
N ALA A 105 19.99 3.66 14.45
CA ALA A 105 21.20 3.12 15.05
C ALA A 105 21.49 1.69 14.57
N VAL A 106 22.77 1.40 14.33
CA VAL A 106 23.28 0.06 14.06
C VAL A 106 24.33 -0.29 15.11
N VAL A 107 24.15 -1.43 15.77
CA VAL A 107 25.19 -2.08 16.57
C VAL A 107 25.68 -3.30 15.82
N ILE A 108 26.99 -3.35 15.53
CA ILE A 108 27.64 -4.53 14.98
C ILE A 108 28.34 -5.27 16.12
N ALA A 109 27.93 -6.51 16.39
CA ALA A 109 28.56 -7.38 17.38
C ALA A 109 28.89 -8.74 16.77
N GLY A 110 30.18 -9.01 16.58
CA GLY A 110 30.64 -10.16 15.79
C GLY A 110 30.10 -10.08 14.36
N MET A 111 29.39 -11.14 13.91
CA MET A 111 28.76 -11.21 12.58
C MET A 111 27.28 -10.78 12.59
N LYS A 112 26.79 -10.14 13.65
CA LYS A 112 25.39 -9.71 13.74
C LYS A 112 25.28 -8.21 13.75
N ALA A 113 24.31 -7.68 13.01
CA ALA A 113 23.87 -6.31 13.13
C ALA A 113 22.54 -6.26 13.89
N PHE A 114 22.43 -5.32 14.81
CA PHE A 114 21.22 -5.01 15.56
C PHE A 114 20.83 -3.57 15.22
N ILE A 115 19.57 -3.35 14.90
CA ILE A 115 19.08 -2.05 14.46
C ILE A 115 18.03 -1.53 15.42
N ALA A 116 18.09 -0.23 15.70
CA ALA A 116 17.00 0.52 16.29
C ALA A 116 16.62 1.66 15.34
N HIS A 117 15.33 1.78 14.99
CA HIS A 117 14.89 2.72 13.98
C HIS A 117 13.60 3.45 14.38
N VAL A 118 13.57 4.76 14.13
CA VAL A 118 12.44 5.67 14.32
C VAL A 118 12.54 6.80 13.29
N GLY A 119 11.49 7.03 12.48
CA GLY A 119 11.46 8.10 11.48
C GLY A 119 11.80 7.60 10.08
N ASP A 120 12.35 8.45 9.21
CA ASP A 120 12.58 8.16 7.79
C ASP A 120 14.06 8.23 7.36
N SER A 121 14.98 8.41 8.31
CA SER A 121 16.39 8.06 8.07
C SER A 121 16.52 6.58 7.69
N ARG A 122 17.43 6.24 6.79
CA ARG A 122 17.47 4.90 6.19
C ARG A 122 18.74 4.13 6.52
N ILE A 123 18.59 2.81 6.63
CA ILE A 123 19.71 1.87 6.71
C ILE A 123 19.62 0.91 5.52
N TYR A 124 20.71 0.80 4.77
CA TYR A 124 20.83 -0.09 3.62
C TYR A 124 21.88 -1.16 3.88
N LEU A 125 21.63 -2.38 3.43
CA LEU A 125 22.62 -3.45 3.30
C LEU A 125 23.00 -3.62 1.84
N ILE A 126 24.28 -3.53 1.56
CA ILE A 126 24.88 -3.82 0.27
C ILE A 126 25.62 -5.15 0.39
N ARG A 127 25.13 -6.17 -0.33
CA ARG A 127 25.73 -7.50 -0.39
C ARG A 127 25.80 -7.98 -1.82
N ARG A 128 26.99 -8.42 -2.26
CA ARG A 128 27.20 -9.04 -3.59
C ARG A 128 26.55 -8.23 -4.74
N ASN A 129 26.84 -6.92 -4.77
CA ASN A 129 26.34 -5.96 -5.76
C ASN A 129 24.79 -5.82 -5.80
N LYS A 130 24.13 -6.07 -4.68
CA LYS A 130 22.70 -5.77 -4.48
C LYS A 130 22.54 -4.87 -3.27
N ILE A 131 21.65 -3.90 -3.38
CA ILE A 131 21.23 -3.03 -2.28
C ILE A 131 19.87 -3.49 -1.77
N LYS A 132 19.71 -3.51 -0.44
CA LYS A 132 18.44 -3.75 0.23
C LYS A 132 18.23 -2.67 1.29
N LYS A 133 17.13 -1.92 1.18
CA LYS A 133 16.65 -1.06 2.27
C LYS A 133 16.22 -1.97 3.42
N ILE A 134 16.83 -1.79 4.59
CA ILE A 134 16.56 -2.61 5.78
C ILE A 134 15.43 -2.00 6.63
N THR A 135 15.40 -0.67 6.71
CA THR A 135 14.39 0.09 7.47
C THR A 135 13.17 0.40 6.62
N THR A 136 12.01 0.45 7.24
CA THR A 136 10.77 0.99 6.65
C THR A 136 10.53 2.37 7.23
N ASP A 137 10.38 3.37 6.36
CA ASP A 137 10.29 4.77 6.78
C ASP A 137 9.00 4.99 7.59
N HIS A 138 9.07 5.61 8.76
CA HIS A 138 7.90 5.97 9.57
C HIS A 138 7.25 7.27 9.08
N SER A 139 7.03 7.37 7.78
CA SER A 139 6.47 8.52 7.09
C SER A 139 5.02 8.26 6.63
N PHE A 140 4.27 9.33 6.46
CA PHE A 140 2.90 9.27 5.95
C PHE A 140 2.86 8.64 4.55
N VAL A 141 3.81 8.98 3.69
CA VAL A 141 3.86 8.46 2.32
C VAL A 141 4.25 6.99 2.27
N GLU A 142 5.16 6.52 3.13
CA GLU A 142 5.46 5.07 3.21
C GLU A 142 4.21 4.31 3.62
N LYS A 143 3.42 4.83 4.58
CA LYS A 143 2.14 4.22 4.96
C LYS A 143 1.12 4.21 3.81
N LEU A 144 1.06 5.26 3.00
CA LEU A 144 0.22 5.28 1.79
C LEU A 144 0.69 4.24 0.77
N VAL A 145 2.00 4.02 0.63
CA VAL A 145 2.57 2.97 -0.23
C VAL A 145 2.22 1.58 0.30
N GLU A 146 2.41 1.34 1.60
CA GLU A 146 2.03 0.08 2.25
C GLU A 146 0.54 -0.24 2.10
N GLU A 147 -0.30 0.79 2.15
CA GLU A 147 -1.75 0.69 1.95
C GLU A 147 -2.14 0.60 0.46
N GLY A 148 -1.17 0.61 -0.46
CA GLY A 148 -1.40 0.58 -1.91
C GLY A 148 -2.12 1.80 -2.46
N ARG A 149 -2.13 2.91 -1.71
CA ARG A 149 -2.83 4.16 -2.05
C ARG A 149 -2.03 5.03 -3.01
N ILE A 150 -0.71 4.97 -2.94
CA ILE A 150 0.23 5.59 -3.88
C ILE A 150 1.35 4.60 -4.20
N SER A 151 1.98 4.76 -5.37
CA SER A 151 3.17 4.01 -5.77
C SER A 151 4.44 4.53 -5.07
N LEU A 152 5.51 3.74 -5.14
CA LEU A 152 6.85 4.15 -4.68
C LEU A 152 7.36 5.38 -5.46
N GLU A 153 7.03 5.51 -6.74
CA GLU A 153 7.35 6.71 -7.52
C GLU A 153 6.57 7.94 -7.02
N GLU A 154 5.25 7.83 -6.84
CA GLU A 154 4.41 8.94 -6.37
C GLU A 154 4.81 9.41 -4.97
N ALA A 155 5.23 8.50 -4.08
CA ALA A 155 5.70 8.85 -2.74
C ALA A 155 6.89 9.83 -2.75
N ARG A 156 7.76 9.78 -3.78
CA ARG A 156 8.94 10.67 -3.89
C ARG A 156 8.60 12.11 -4.18
N ASP A 157 7.50 12.34 -4.89
CA ASP A 157 7.05 13.68 -5.31
C ASP A 157 5.78 14.13 -4.58
N HIS A 158 5.28 13.31 -3.63
CA HIS A 158 4.09 13.61 -2.85
C HIS A 158 4.30 14.87 -1.97
N PRO A 159 3.31 15.78 -1.90
CA PRO A 159 3.44 17.05 -1.16
C PRO A 159 3.65 16.87 0.35
N GLN A 160 3.25 15.72 0.89
CA GLN A 160 3.40 15.36 2.31
C GLN A 160 4.53 14.34 2.56
N LYS A 161 5.50 14.21 1.66
CA LYS A 161 6.59 13.23 1.79
C LYS A 161 7.45 13.39 3.05
N ASN A 162 7.58 14.61 3.55
CA ASN A 162 8.33 14.92 4.78
C ASN A 162 7.48 14.79 6.07
N VAL A 163 6.24 14.28 5.99
CA VAL A 163 5.37 14.16 7.16
C VAL A 163 5.64 12.83 7.87
N LEU A 164 6.24 12.89 9.05
CA LEU A 164 6.50 11.73 9.90
C LEU A 164 5.33 11.42 10.82
N TYR A 165 4.98 10.14 10.95
CA TYR A 165 4.05 9.69 12.00
C TYR A 165 4.79 9.19 13.25
N MET A 166 6.11 8.97 13.17
CA MET A 166 6.94 8.58 14.31
C MET A 166 8.27 9.35 14.35
N SER A 167 8.61 9.84 15.54
CA SER A 167 9.87 10.52 15.85
C SER A 167 10.10 10.53 17.35
N LEU A 168 11.36 10.67 17.77
CA LEU A 168 11.69 10.86 19.17
C LEU A 168 11.29 12.26 19.62
N GLY A 169 10.68 12.35 20.80
CA GLY A 169 10.25 13.62 21.39
C GLY A 169 8.81 14.04 21.06
N ALA A 170 8.16 13.40 20.08
CA ALA A 170 6.78 13.73 19.71
C ALA A 170 5.72 13.13 20.63
N ARG A 171 5.97 11.96 21.21
CA ARG A 171 5.07 11.27 22.15
C ARG A 171 5.84 10.81 23.38
N GLU A 172 5.17 10.80 24.53
CA GLU A 172 5.80 10.38 25.79
C GLU A 172 6.22 8.90 25.74
N THR A 173 5.38 8.05 25.14
CA THR A 173 5.59 6.61 25.04
C THR A 173 5.31 6.09 23.63
N PHE A 174 6.13 5.14 23.20
CA PHE A 174 5.94 4.36 21.97
C PHE A 174 6.80 3.08 22.06
N SER A 175 6.59 2.15 21.13
CA SER A 175 7.40 0.94 20.97
C SER A 175 8.40 1.14 19.84
N PRO A 176 9.71 1.20 20.12
CA PRO A 176 10.72 1.37 19.07
C PRO A 176 10.86 0.11 18.22
N GLU A 177 11.15 0.30 16.94
CA GLU A 177 11.43 -0.80 16.02
C GLU A 177 12.85 -1.32 16.25
N ILE A 178 12.95 -2.57 16.71
CA ILE A 178 14.23 -3.24 16.97
C ILE A 178 14.34 -4.47 16.07
N MET A 179 15.41 -4.54 15.27
CA MET A 179 15.72 -5.69 14.41
C MET A 179 16.99 -6.38 14.92
N ASN A 180 17.00 -7.71 14.92
CA ASN A 180 18.10 -8.52 15.47
C ASN A 180 18.40 -9.81 14.69
N ASP A 181 17.84 -9.93 13.49
CA ASP A 181 17.94 -11.08 12.57
C ASP A 181 18.94 -10.86 11.41
N ILE A 182 19.71 -9.78 11.45
CA ILE A 182 20.65 -9.42 10.39
C ILE A 182 22.02 -10.06 10.66
N ILE A 183 22.36 -11.06 9.84
CA ILE A 183 23.68 -11.70 9.84
C ILE A 183 24.52 -11.08 8.73
N LEU A 184 25.67 -10.52 9.11
CA LEU A 184 26.66 -9.91 8.22
C LEU A 184 27.64 -10.96 7.67
N GLU A 185 28.01 -10.80 6.41
CA GLU A 185 29.04 -11.57 5.72
C GLU A 185 30.28 -10.70 5.50
N ASP A 186 31.42 -11.36 5.30
CA ASP A 186 32.64 -10.69 4.85
C ASP A 186 32.40 -10.03 3.48
N GLY A 187 32.80 -8.77 3.34
CA GLY A 187 32.58 -7.96 2.13
C GLY A 187 31.25 -7.20 2.09
N ASP A 188 30.37 -7.36 3.09
CA ASP A 188 29.17 -6.54 3.20
C ASP A 188 29.50 -5.06 3.47
N ALA A 189 28.59 -4.18 3.05
CA ALA A 189 28.57 -2.80 3.50
C ALA A 189 27.20 -2.40 4.02
N LEU A 190 27.17 -1.60 5.07
CA LEU A 190 25.99 -0.90 5.56
C LEU A 190 26.12 0.58 5.25
N VAL A 191 25.03 1.21 4.83
CA VAL A 191 24.93 2.66 4.67
C VAL A 191 23.80 3.16 5.54
N ILE A 192 24.11 4.04 6.49
CA ILE A 192 23.11 4.77 7.30
C ILE A 192 23.07 6.20 6.79
N CYS A 193 21.89 6.77 6.53
CA CYS A 193 21.78 8.15 6.09
C CYS A 193 20.50 8.86 6.55
N SER A 194 20.55 10.19 6.63
CA SER A 194 19.35 11.04 6.73
C SER A 194 18.61 11.11 5.39
N ASP A 195 17.40 11.67 5.41
CA ASP A 195 16.54 11.77 4.23
C ASP A 195 17.15 12.70 3.17
N GLY A 196 17.95 13.70 3.56
CA GLY A 196 18.63 14.60 2.62
C GLY A 196 19.59 13.90 1.67
N LEU A 197 20.07 12.69 2.01
CA LEU A 197 20.75 11.83 1.05
C LEU A 197 19.75 11.07 0.16
N SER A 198 18.82 10.34 0.78
CA SER A 198 17.97 9.35 0.11
C SER A 198 16.86 9.99 -0.74
N ASN A 199 16.54 11.26 -0.48
CA ASN A 199 15.68 12.11 -1.30
C ASN A 199 16.39 12.61 -2.56
N MET A 200 17.72 12.74 -2.53
CA MET A 200 18.51 13.26 -3.66
C MET A 200 19.09 12.14 -4.54
N LEU A 201 19.33 10.96 -3.97
CA LEU A 201 19.96 9.83 -4.64
C LEU A 201 19.06 8.60 -4.63
N VAL A 202 18.85 8.01 -5.80
CA VAL A 202 18.20 6.69 -5.93
C VAL A 202 19.13 5.57 -5.44
N ASP A 203 18.55 4.49 -4.94
CA ASP A 203 19.25 3.31 -4.41
C ASP A 203 20.36 2.77 -5.33
N ASP A 204 20.13 2.75 -6.64
CA ASP A 204 21.12 2.35 -7.65
C ASP A 204 22.39 3.20 -7.64
N THR A 205 22.27 4.48 -7.30
CA THR A 205 23.41 5.39 -7.20
C THR A 205 24.17 5.15 -5.89
N ILE A 206 23.45 4.97 -4.78
CA ILE A 206 24.03 4.60 -3.48
C ILE A 206 24.82 3.30 -3.61
N LEU A 207 24.24 2.27 -4.26
CA LEU A 207 24.91 1.01 -4.54
C LEU A 207 26.23 1.20 -5.31
N LYS A 208 26.19 1.92 -6.43
CA LYS A 208 27.36 2.11 -7.31
C LYS A 208 28.50 2.83 -6.60
N VAL A 209 28.18 3.89 -5.86
CA VAL A 209 29.18 4.68 -5.12
C VAL A 209 29.75 3.87 -3.96
N THR A 210 28.92 3.10 -3.26
CA THR A 210 29.38 2.23 -2.16
C THR A 210 30.33 1.14 -2.65
N MET A 211 30.07 0.54 -3.82
CA MET A 211 30.86 -0.59 -4.31
C MET A 211 32.27 -0.19 -4.79
N GLY A 212 32.44 1.00 -5.36
CA GLY A 212 33.67 1.40 -6.06
C GLY A 212 34.81 1.95 -5.20
N ASP A 213 34.53 2.40 -3.98
CA ASP A 213 35.40 3.32 -3.24
C ASP A 213 35.60 2.91 -1.76
N TYR A 214 36.68 3.37 -1.11
CA TYR A 214 36.83 3.24 0.35
C TYR A 214 35.69 3.98 1.08
N PRO A 215 35.35 3.62 2.34
CA PRO A 215 34.23 4.26 3.06
C PRO A 215 34.25 5.79 3.04
N GLU A 216 35.44 6.40 3.17
CA GLU A 216 35.64 7.85 3.09
C GLU A 216 35.30 8.43 1.71
N GLU A 217 35.86 7.83 0.67
CA GLU A 217 35.65 8.24 -0.72
C GLU A 217 34.17 8.08 -1.11
N ALA A 218 33.54 6.97 -0.73
CA ALA A 218 32.14 6.69 -0.97
C ALA A 218 31.24 7.74 -0.27
N ALA A 219 31.46 7.99 1.03
CA ALA A 219 30.68 8.98 1.78
C ALA A 219 30.82 10.39 1.19
N ASN A 220 32.06 10.81 0.85
CA ASN A 220 32.31 12.10 0.22
C ASN A 220 31.67 12.22 -1.16
N ALA A 221 31.72 11.15 -1.96
CA ALA A 221 31.09 11.11 -3.28
C ALA A 221 29.56 11.18 -3.20
N MET A 222 28.95 10.46 -2.26
CA MET A 222 27.51 10.52 -1.99
C MET A 222 27.04 11.92 -1.61
N VAL A 223 27.69 12.57 -0.64
CA VAL A 223 27.35 13.94 -0.23
C VAL A 223 27.53 14.93 -1.38
N LYS A 224 28.59 14.78 -2.18
CA LYS A 224 28.83 15.63 -3.34
C LYS A 224 27.75 15.47 -4.41
N LEU A 225 27.32 14.24 -4.68
CA LEU A 225 26.25 13.95 -5.65
C LEU A 225 24.89 14.46 -5.16
N ALA A 226 24.56 14.24 -3.88
CA ALA A 226 23.31 14.74 -3.29
C ALA A 226 23.23 16.28 -3.38
N ASN A 227 24.33 16.97 -3.06
CA ASN A 227 24.45 18.41 -3.24
C ASN A 227 24.33 18.84 -4.72
N ALA A 228 24.83 18.04 -5.67
CA ALA A 228 24.71 18.34 -7.10
C ALA A 228 23.29 18.14 -7.64
N HIS A 229 22.47 17.31 -6.97
CA HIS A 229 21.06 17.08 -7.30
C HIS A 229 20.10 18.05 -6.60
N GLY A 230 20.61 19.02 -5.85
CA GLY A 230 19.83 20.10 -5.27
C GLY A 230 20.30 20.46 -3.87
N GLY A 231 20.68 19.47 -3.05
CA GLY A 231 21.06 19.68 -1.66
C GLY A 231 20.00 20.44 -0.88
N SER A 232 18.73 20.04 -1.04
CA SER A 232 17.59 20.75 -0.46
C SER A 232 17.50 20.63 1.07
N ASP A 233 18.16 19.63 1.65
CA ASP A 233 18.20 19.40 3.09
C ASP A 233 19.61 19.16 3.63
N ASN A 234 19.73 19.01 4.95
CA ASN A 234 20.93 18.50 5.60
C ASN A 234 21.22 17.07 5.14
N ILE A 235 22.50 16.75 4.91
CA ILE A 235 22.90 15.47 4.33
C ILE A 235 23.89 14.82 5.27
N THR A 236 23.49 13.72 5.88
CA THR A 236 24.35 12.92 6.75
C THR A 236 24.38 11.46 6.30
N VAL A 237 25.57 10.89 6.19
CA VAL A 237 25.79 9.51 5.76
C VAL A 237 26.94 8.87 6.52
N GLN A 238 26.79 7.59 6.86
CA GLN A 238 27.83 6.72 7.37
C GLN A 238 27.93 5.48 6.49
N VAL A 239 29.12 5.23 5.96
CA VAL A 239 29.43 4.02 5.18
C VAL A 239 30.26 3.10 6.07
N ILE A 240 29.82 1.86 6.25
CA ILE A 240 30.42 0.86 7.14
C ILE A 240 30.68 -0.39 6.32
N ARG A 241 31.94 -0.76 6.13
CA ARG A 241 32.36 -1.99 5.46
C ARG A 241 32.81 -3.03 6.47
N VAL A 242 32.38 -4.26 6.22
CA VAL A 242 32.63 -5.41 7.07
C VAL A 242 33.60 -6.33 6.35
N GLY A 243 34.73 -6.65 6.99
CA GLY A 243 35.74 -7.54 6.43
C GLY A 243 37.00 -6.85 5.91
N SER A 244 37.90 -7.65 5.31
CA SER A 244 39.18 -7.17 4.79
C SER A 244 39.00 -6.29 3.55
N LEU A 245 39.65 -5.12 3.55
CA LEU A 245 39.70 -4.22 2.41
C LEU A 245 40.48 -4.79 1.21
N GLU A 246 41.27 -5.86 1.38
CA GLU A 246 42.05 -6.48 0.30
C GLU A 246 41.18 -7.26 -0.70
N MET A 247 39.95 -7.63 -0.31
CA MET A 247 38.94 -8.23 -1.20
C MET A 247 38.26 -7.20 -2.13
N LEU A 248 38.62 -5.91 -2.01
CA LEU A 248 38.25 -4.87 -2.97
C LEU A 248 39.16 -4.97 -4.20
N GLU A 249 39.00 -6.03 -4.99
CA GLU A 249 39.58 -6.03 -6.33
C GLU A 249 39.10 -4.79 -7.09
N LYS A 250 40.08 -4.01 -7.52
CA LYS A 250 40.00 -2.74 -8.27
C LYS A 250 38.96 -2.80 -9.40
N THR A 251 37.69 -2.62 -9.08
CA THR A 251 36.69 -2.28 -10.09
C THR A 251 36.93 -0.82 -10.43
N LYS A 252 37.51 -0.58 -11.61
CA LYS A 252 37.83 0.78 -12.09
C LYS A 252 36.64 1.70 -11.83
N PRO A 253 36.82 2.87 -11.21
CA PRO A 253 35.72 3.81 -11.00
C PRO A 253 35.09 4.10 -12.36
N ILE A 254 33.77 3.90 -12.45
CA ILE A 254 33.01 4.31 -13.62
C ILE A 254 33.11 5.84 -13.65
N ARG A 255 33.96 6.37 -14.55
CA ARG A 255 33.99 7.80 -14.84
C ARG A 255 32.58 8.20 -15.27
N LEU A 256 31.85 8.90 -14.41
CA LEU A 256 30.62 9.58 -14.77
C LEU A 256 30.93 10.43 -16.01
N SER A 257 30.39 10.05 -17.17
CA SER A 257 30.58 10.80 -18.39
C SER A 257 29.98 12.18 -18.17
N LYS A 258 30.79 13.24 -18.30
CA LYS A 258 30.31 14.62 -18.33
C LYS A 258 29.11 14.73 -19.29
N PRO A 259 28.09 15.55 -18.99
CA PRO A 259 26.92 15.69 -19.85
C PRO A 259 27.37 16.08 -21.27
N ARG A 260 27.00 15.27 -22.27
CA ARG A 260 27.32 15.53 -23.67
C ARG A 260 26.62 16.80 -24.12
N ARG A 261 27.37 17.91 -24.16
CA ARG A 261 26.99 19.24 -24.69
C ARG A 261 26.65 19.28 -26.21
N LYS A 262 26.24 18.19 -26.86
CA LYS A 262 26.08 18.12 -28.32
C LYS A 262 24.64 18.03 -28.86
N LEU A 263 23.59 18.03 -28.01
CA LEU A 263 22.22 17.90 -28.51
C LEU A 263 21.51 19.23 -28.82
N THR A 264 21.97 20.35 -28.25
CA THR A 264 21.36 21.68 -28.51
C THR A 264 21.67 22.20 -29.91
N SER A 265 22.81 21.84 -30.50
CA SER A 265 23.21 22.30 -31.84
C SER A 265 22.38 21.65 -32.96
N VAL A 266 22.02 20.37 -32.82
CA VAL A 266 21.28 19.62 -33.86
C VAL A 266 19.82 20.06 -33.89
N ILE A 267 19.21 20.27 -32.73
CA ILE A 267 17.83 20.75 -32.62
C ILE A 267 17.72 22.18 -33.17
N ALA A 268 18.69 23.05 -32.89
CA ALA A 268 18.72 24.41 -33.45
C ALA A 268 18.82 24.42 -34.98
N VAL A 269 19.64 23.53 -35.57
CA VAL A 269 19.77 23.39 -37.03
C VAL A 269 18.49 22.85 -37.66
N LEU A 270 17.83 21.87 -37.03
CA LEU A 270 16.55 21.32 -37.51
C LEU A 270 15.41 22.33 -37.45
N ILE A 271 15.35 23.15 -36.40
CA ILE A 271 14.39 24.26 -36.29
C ILE A 271 14.65 25.31 -37.37
N MET A 272 15.92 25.66 -37.62
CA MET A 272 16.26 26.66 -38.64
C MET A 272 15.94 26.16 -40.06
N LEU A 273 16.18 24.87 -40.35
CA LEU A 273 15.77 24.22 -41.60
C LEU A 273 14.25 24.19 -41.77
N GLY A 274 13.51 23.91 -40.70
CA GLY A 274 12.03 23.93 -40.71
C GLY A 274 11.44 25.32 -40.98
N ILE A 275 12.07 26.37 -40.45
CA ILE A 275 11.66 27.76 -40.71
C ILE A 275 11.96 28.15 -42.16
N LEU A 276 13.12 27.75 -42.70
CA LEU A 276 13.49 28.00 -44.10
C LEU A 276 12.58 27.25 -45.08
N THR A 277 12.21 26.00 -44.79
CA THR A 277 11.26 25.23 -45.63
C THR A 277 9.84 25.79 -45.55
N GLY A 278 9.39 26.22 -44.36
CA GLY A 278 8.11 26.89 -44.19
C GLY A 278 8.03 28.22 -44.95
N LEU A 279 9.08 29.04 -44.90
CA LEU A 279 9.17 30.28 -45.67
C LEU A 279 9.21 30.00 -47.18
N TRP A 280 9.93 28.97 -47.63
CA TRP A 280 9.93 28.60 -49.04
C TRP A 280 8.54 28.19 -49.52
N TYR A 281 7.78 27.44 -48.73
CA TYR A 281 6.42 27.02 -49.07
C TYR A 281 5.43 28.19 -49.14
N VAL A 282 5.58 29.19 -48.27
CA VAL A 282 4.71 30.38 -48.25
C VAL A 282 4.99 31.32 -49.42
N PHE A 283 6.23 31.40 -49.90
CA PHE A 283 6.61 32.33 -50.98
C PHE A 283 6.65 31.72 -52.38
N PHE A 284 6.74 30.38 -52.52
CA PHE A 284 7.03 29.74 -53.81
C PHE A 284 6.15 28.53 -54.19
N ALA A 285 5.13 28.16 -53.41
CA ALA A 285 4.24 27.07 -53.80
C ALA A 285 3.23 27.52 -54.88
N PRO A 286 3.19 26.91 -56.08
CA PRO A 286 2.18 27.21 -57.10
C PRO A 286 0.85 26.51 -56.82
N ASP A 287 -0.25 27.21 -57.06
CA ASP A 287 -1.62 26.68 -56.96
C ASP A 287 -1.85 25.50 -57.91
N GLY A 288 -2.38 24.40 -57.38
CA GLY A 288 -2.73 23.23 -58.20
C GLY A 288 -3.52 22.16 -57.45
N ASN A 289 -4.83 22.18 -57.65
CA ASN A 289 -5.75 21.09 -57.32
C ASN A 289 -5.35 19.76 -57.99
N ALA A 290 -5.39 18.64 -57.25
CA ALA A 290 -5.90 17.35 -57.77
C ALA A 290 -6.01 16.28 -56.67
N ARG A 291 -7.15 15.57 -56.70
CA ARG A 291 -7.44 14.28 -56.05
C ARG A 291 -6.40 13.21 -56.46
N VAL A 292 -6.16 12.19 -55.62
CA VAL A 292 -6.16 10.76 -56.00
C VAL A 292 -6.23 9.88 -54.72
N GLU A 293 -6.98 8.79 -54.88
CA GLU A 293 -7.23 7.65 -53.99
C GLU A 293 -5.97 6.90 -53.54
N SER A 294 -6.07 6.12 -52.46
CA SER A 294 -5.04 5.15 -52.09
C SER A 294 -5.65 3.77 -51.86
N GLU A 295 -5.33 2.84 -52.76
CA GLU A 295 -5.43 1.40 -52.54
C GLU A 295 -4.23 0.86 -51.73
N LEU A 296 -4.57 -0.19 -50.97
CA LEU A 296 -3.80 -1.23 -50.29
C LEU A 296 -2.26 -1.27 -50.41
N ALA A 297 -1.63 -1.47 -49.25
CA ALA A 297 -0.49 -2.37 -49.14
C ALA A 297 -0.51 -3.15 -47.80
N ILE A 298 -0.53 -4.46 -47.97
CA ILE A 298 -0.51 -5.52 -46.96
C ILE A 298 0.81 -5.48 -46.16
N LYS A 299 0.73 -5.68 -44.83
CA LYS A 299 1.88 -6.04 -43.99
C LYS A 299 1.73 -7.48 -43.45
N PRO A 300 2.84 -8.22 -43.33
CA PRO A 300 2.82 -9.65 -43.08
C PRO A 300 2.45 -10.01 -41.63
N GLU A 301 1.78 -11.14 -41.55
CA GLU A 301 1.38 -11.92 -40.40
C GLU A 301 2.57 -12.26 -39.48
N GLN A 302 2.47 -11.91 -38.19
CA GLN A 302 3.32 -12.48 -37.14
C GLN A 302 2.46 -13.38 -36.26
N SER A 303 2.94 -14.60 -36.08
CA SER A 303 2.33 -15.67 -35.28
C SER A 303 2.07 -15.27 -33.81
N PRO A 304 1.04 -15.84 -33.16
CA PRO A 304 0.62 -15.40 -31.85
C PRO A 304 1.63 -15.88 -30.80
N LYS A 305 2.43 -14.95 -30.26
CA LYS A 305 3.07 -15.16 -28.95
C LYS A 305 1.95 -15.29 -27.92
N LYS A 306 1.88 -16.42 -27.23
CA LYS A 306 1.03 -16.62 -26.03
C LYS A 306 1.29 -15.46 -25.06
N ARG A 307 0.35 -14.51 -25.01
CA ARG A 307 0.39 -13.38 -24.08
C ARG A 307 -0.15 -13.84 -22.73
N ARG A 308 0.60 -13.49 -21.69
CA ARG A 308 0.31 -13.78 -20.29
C ARG A 308 -0.82 -12.85 -19.83
N THR A 309 -1.86 -13.38 -19.18
CA THR A 309 -2.96 -12.61 -18.60
C THR A 309 -2.41 -11.68 -17.52
N GLN A 310 -2.60 -10.36 -17.66
CA GLN A 310 -2.24 -9.37 -16.62
C GLN A 310 -3.23 -9.45 -15.45
N MET A 311 -2.74 -9.28 -14.22
CA MET A 311 -3.59 -9.18 -13.02
C MET A 311 -4.03 -7.74 -12.75
N ILE A 312 -5.14 -7.54 -12.05
CA ILE A 312 -5.68 -6.20 -11.67
C ILE A 312 -4.63 -5.34 -10.97
N SER A 313 -3.76 -5.96 -10.17
CA SER A 313 -2.67 -5.33 -9.44
C SER A 313 -1.56 -4.75 -10.33
N GLU A 314 -1.56 -5.03 -11.63
CA GLU A 314 -0.57 -4.56 -12.60
C GLU A 314 -1.10 -3.39 -13.46
N ILE A 315 -2.31 -2.91 -13.17
CA ILE A 315 -2.93 -1.77 -13.85
C ILE A 315 -2.42 -0.48 -13.19
N ASP A 316 -1.72 0.34 -13.97
CA ASP A 316 -1.30 1.69 -13.57
C ASP A 316 -2.54 2.55 -13.25
N SER A 317 -2.71 2.87 -11.96
CA SER A 317 -3.88 3.55 -11.41
C SER A 317 -3.98 5.00 -11.84
N SER A 318 -2.89 5.61 -12.31
CA SER A 318 -2.84 7.01 -12.76
C SER A 318 -3.73 7.26 -13.98
N ILE A 319 -3.77 6.32 -14.93
CA ILE A 319 -4.57 6.42 -16.16
C ILE A 319 -6.07 6.41 -15.84
N LEU A 320 -6.48 5.59 -14.88
CA LEU A 320 -7.87 5.53 -14.42
C LEU A 320 -8.23 6.81 -13.66
N HIS A 321 -7.33 7.28 -12.80
CA HIS A 321 -7.52 8.52 -12.04
C HIS A 321 -7.63 9.76 -12.94
N ASP A 322 -6.84 9.85 -14.01
CA ASP A 322 -6.93 10.93 -15.01
C ASP A 322 -8.26 10.91 -15.79
N MET A 323 -8.86 9.73 -15.94
CA MET A 323 -10.23 9.56 -16.45
C MET A 323 -11.30 9.80 -15.35
N GLY A 324 -10.87 10.20 -14.16
CA GLY A 324 -11.65 10.41 -12.94
C GLY A 324 -12.29 9.13 -12.41
N ILE A 325 -11.75 7.96 -12.76
CA ILE A 325 -12.21 6.65 -12.30
C ILE A 325 -11.48 6.32 -11.01
N THR A 326 -12.24 6.10 -9.94
CA THR A 326 -11.71 5.70 -8.64
C THR A 326 -11.69 4.18 -8.50
N ALA A 327 -10.98 3.66 -7.49
CA ALA A 327 -11.07 2.24 -7.13
C ALA A 327 -12.52 1.82 -6.82
N ALA A 328 -13.33 2.75 -6.27
CA ALA A 328 -14.74 2.54 -6.00
C ALA A 328 -15.63 2.54 -7.26
N ASP A 329 -15.12 2.94 -8.42
CA ASP A 329 -15.78 2.81 -9.72
C ASP A 329 -15.39 1.52 -10.44
N CYS A 330 -14.21 0.96 -10.12
CA CYS A 330 -13.76 -0.32 -10.65
C CYS A 330 -14.61 -1.46 -10.07
N ARG A 331 -15.04 -2.41 -10.91
CA ARG A 331 -15.88 -3.54 -10.48
C ARG A 331 -15.12 -4.85 -10.51
N PHE A 332 -14.62 -5.24 -11.68
CA PHE A 332 -13.81 -6.45 -11.85
C PHE A 332 -13.16 -6.50 -13.24
N LEU A 333 -12.22 -7.43 -13.41
CA LEU A 333 -11.45 -7.65 -14.63
C LEU A 333 -11.92 -8.90 -15.37
N SER A 334 -12.12 -8.78 -16.69
CA SER A 334 -12.42 -9.89 -17.60
C SER A 334 -11.41 -9.92 -18.74
N GLY A 335 -10.41 -10.81 -18.65
CA GLY A 335 -9.28 -10.81 -19.57
C GLY A 335 -8.51 -9.48 -19.50
N HIS A 336 -8.32 -8.81 -20.64
CA HIS A 336 -7.70 -7.47 -20.72
C HIS A 336 -8.73 -6.32 -20.67
N LYS A 337 -9.91 -6.54 -20.09
CA LYS A 337 -10.98 -5.54 -20.00
C LYS A 337 -11.39 -5.33 -18.54
N LEU A 338 -11.12 -4.16 -17.99
CA LEU A 338 -11.56 -3.73 -16.67
C LEU A 338 -12.94 -3.08 -16.81
N HIS A 339 -13.92 -3.59 -16.06
CA HIS A 339 -15.27 -3.03 -16.05
C HIS A 339 -15.38 -1.98 -14.96
N VAL A 340 -15.85 -0.80 -15.34
CA VAL A 340 -15.92 0.39 -14.50
C VAL A 340 -17.33 0.94 -14.51
N VAL A 341 -17.90 1.27 -13.36
CA VAL A 341 -19.22 1.89 -13.23
C VAL A 341 -19.03 3.25 -12.61
N LYS A 342 -19.34 4.30 -13.38
CA LYS A 342 -19.21 5.69 -12.97
C LYS A 342 -20.44 6.47 -13.41
N ASN A 343 -21.03 7.27 -12.51
CA ASN A 343 -22.24 8.06 -12.78
C ASN A 343 -23.40 7.24 -13.39
N ASN A 344 -23.68 6.05 -12.84
CA ASN A 344 -24.68 5.10 -13.34
C ASN A 344 -24.48 4.65 -14.80
N ARG A 345 -23.26 4.76 -15.34
CA ARG A 345 -22.92 4.25 -16.67
C ARG A 345 -21.81 3.22 -16.58
N LEU A 346 -21.93 2.16 -17.38
CA LEU A 346 -20.90 1.14 -17.52
C LEU A 346 -19.87 1.60 -18.55
N TYR A 347 -18.61 1.45 -18.21
CA TYR A 347 -17.48 1.63 -19.09
C TYR A 347 -16.65 0.36 -19.11
N ILE A 348 -16.05 0.06 -20.25
CA ILE A 348 -14.98 -0.92 -20.36
C ILE A 348 -13.68 -0.16 -20.57
N PHE A 349 -12.77 -0.31 -19.63
CA PHE A 349 -11.39 0.10 -19.80
C PHE A 349 -10.58 -1.07 -20.38
N ASN A 350 -10.17 -0.95 -21.64
CA ASN A 350 -9.36 -1.96 -22.30
C ASN A 350 -7.88 -1.73 -21.95
N LEU A 351 -7.28 -2.72 -21.27
CA LEU A 351 -5.90 -2.67 -20.79
C LEU A 351 -4.86 -2.67 -21.92
N ASP A 352 -5.16 -3.28 -23.07
CA ASP A 352 -4.20 -3.40 -24.18
C ASP A 352 -3.94 -2.06 -24.88
N ASN A 353 -4.95 -1.20 -24.94
CA ASN A 353 -4.89 0.08 -25.66
C ASN A 353 -5.26 1.28 -24.78
N GLN A 354 -5.40 1.06 -23.47
CA GLN A 354 -5.71 2.06 -22.45
C GLN A 354 -6.91 2.94 -22.81
N SER A 355 -7.91 2.36 -23.48
CA SER A 355 -9.11 3.09 -23.92
C SER A 355 -10.30 2.80 -23.03
N LEU A 356 -10.98 3.86 -22.61
CA LEU A 356 -12.24 3.78 -21.88
C LEU A 356 -13.39 3.89 -22.88
N GLN A 357 -14.14 2.82 -23.05
CA GLN A 357 -15.30 2.78 -23.94
C GLN A 357 -16.59 2.77 -23.11
N PRO A 358 -17.46 3.78 -23.26
CA PRO A 358 -18.78 3.72 -22.66
C PRO A 358 -19.58 2.60 -23.32
N ILE A 359 -20.25 1.79 -22.51
CA ILE A 359 -21.31 0.92 -22.99
C ILE A 359 -22.61 1.72 -22.84
N ASP A 360 -23.23 2.05 -23.96
CA ASP A 360 -24.56 2.64 -23.93
C ASP A 360 -25.57 1.59 -23.46
N LEU A 361 -26.06 1.77 -22.24
CA LEU A 361 -27.05 0.90 -21.64
C LEU A 361 -28.48 1.34 -22.01
N GLY A 362 -28.68 2.55 -22.56
CA GLY A 362 -29.97 3.14 -22.91
C GLY A 362 -30.92 3.38 -21.73
N GLY A 363 -31.18 4.64 -21.35
CA GLY A 363 -32.18 5.02 -20.31
C GLY A 363 -31.69 4.91 -18.86
N ASP A 364 -32.61 4.73 -17.90
CA ASP A 364 -32.38 4.69 -16.43
C ASP A 364 -31.74 3.37 -15.92
N ASN A 365 -30.88 2.73 -16.71
CA ASN A 365 -30.33 1.41 -16.38
C ASN A 365 -29.13 1.55 -15.44
N GLN A 366 -29.00 0.63 -14.50
CA GLN A 366 -27.96 0.61 -13.46
C GLN A 366 -27.19 -0.72 -13.50
N VAL A 367 -25.97 -0.73 -12.97
CA VAL A 367 -25.07 -1.89 -13.00
C VAL A 367 -24.93 -2.48 -11.60
N VAL A 368 -25.04 -3.80 -11.49
CA VAL A 368 -24.95 -4.52 -10.22
C VAL A 368 -23.65 -5.35 -10.14
N PRO A 369 -22.82 -5.19 -9.09
CA PRO A 369 -21.64 -6.02 -8.87
C PRO A 369 -22.02 -7.47 -8.52
N CYS A 370 -21.27 -8.46 -9.01
CA CYS A 370 -21.46 -9.87 -8.66
C CYS A 370 -20.18 -10.54 -8.19
N GLY A 371 -20.25 -11.24 -7.07
CA GLY A 371 -19.10 -11.88 -6.43
C GLY A 371 -18.47 -13.06 -7.18
N ALA A 372 -19.14 -13.66 -8.19
CA ALA A 372 -18.55 -14.80 -8.91
C ALA A 372 -19.08 -15.07 -10.34
N THR A 373 -20.24 -14.53 -10.76
CA THR A 373 -20.96 -15.05 -11.95
C THR A 373 -21.18 -14.07 -13.11
N GLY A 374 -20.60 -12.87 -13.09
CA GLY A 374 -20.61 -11.88 -14.20
C GLY A 374 -21.39 -10.58 -13.91
N ILE A 375 -21.53 -9.68 -14.89
CA ILE A 375 -22.25 -8.39 -14.70
C ILE A 375 -23.76 -8.58 -14.84
N TYR A 376 -24.51 -7.94 -13.96
CA TYR A 376 -25.94 -7.75 -14.12
C TYR A 376 -26.30 -6.28 -14.37
N MET A 377 -27.29 -6.07 -15.24
CA MET A 377 -27.88 -4.78 -15.57
C MET A 377 -29.30 -4.73 -14.99
N LEU A 378 -29.57 -3.74 -14.16
CA LEU A 378 -30.87 -3.47 -13.57
C LEU A 378 -31.57 -2.38 -14.40
N LYS A 379 -32.76 -2.66 -14.92
CA LYS A 379 -33.53 -1.78 -15.82
C LYS A 379 -34.89 -1.48 -15.21
N ARG A 380 -35.23 -0.19 -15.06
CA ARG A 380 -36.54 0.22 -14.57
C ARG A 380 -37.63 -0.07 -15.61
N THR A 381 -38.74 -0.67 -15.20
CA THR A 381 -39.90 -0.91 -16.08
C THR A 381 -40.79 0.33 -16.15
N GLN A 382 -41.16 0.74 -17.38
CA GLN A 382 -42.09 1.86 -17.61
C GLN A 382 -43.55 1.40 -17.77
N THR A 383 -43.87 0.14 -17.44
CA THR A 383 -45.22 -0.42 -17.54
C THR A 383 -46.07 -0.08 -16.30
N LYS A 384 -47.41 -0.27 -16.38
CA LYS A 384 -48.37 0.02 -15.27
C LYS A 384 -48.03 -0.61 -13.91
N ALA A 385 -47.23 -1.68 -13.87
CA ALA A 385 -46.58 -2.17 -12.66
C ALA A 385 -45.14 -1.60 -12.60
N LEU A 386 -44.91 -0.63 -11.71
CA LEU A 386 -43.58 -0.06 -11.44
C LEU A 386 -42.69 -1.11 -10.76
N GLY A 387 -41.52 -1.39 -11.36
CA GLY A 387 -40.53 -2.32 -10.84
C GLY A 387 -39.19 -2.26 -11.59
N TYR A 388 -38.31 -3.23 -11.34
CA TYR A 388 -37.02 -3.37 -12.03
C TYR A 388 -36.86 -4.74 -12.68
N ARG A 389 -36.05 -4.82 -13.74
CA ARG A 389 -35.64 -6.04 -14.45
C ARG A 389 -34.14 -6.24 -14.37
N LEU A 390 -33.67 -7.47 -14.19
CA LEU A 390 -32.24 -7.80 -14.11
C LEU A 390 -31.77 -8.63 -15.32
N LEU A 391 -30.65 -8.27 -15.96
CA LEU A 391 -30.13 -8.86 -17.20
C LEU A 391 -28.61 -9.19 -17.07
N LYS A 392 -28.09 -10.30 -17.61
CA LYS A 392 -26.65 -10.70 -17.50
C LYS A 392 -25.83 -10.33 -18.76
N GLN A 393 -24.55 -9.97 -18.62
CA GLN A 393 -23.65 -9.62 -19.74
C GLN A 393 -23.00 -10.84 -20.43
N GLY A 394 -22.81 -10.77 -21.77
CA GLY A 394 -21.94 -11.67 -22.56
C GLY A 394 -22.65 -12.82 -23.28
N THR A 395 -23.86 -13.15 -22.85
CA THR A 395 -24.83 -13.94 -23.59
C THR A 395 -26.17 -13.28 -23.40
N ILE A 396 -27.02 -13.28 -24.43
CA ILE A 396 -28.46 -13.12 -24.24
C ILE A 396 -28.97 -14.43 -23.58
N LYS A 397 -28.47 -14.73 -22.39
CA LYS A 397 -28.89 -15.83 -21.51
C LYS A 397 -28.85 -15.29 -20.09
N ALA A 398 -30.03 -15.13 -19.52
CA ALA A 398 -30.21 -14.92 -18.10
C ALA A 398 -29.89 -16.22 -17.35
N LEU A 399 -29.23 -16.12 -16.20
CA LEU A 399 -28.76 -17.27 -15.43
C LEU A 399 -28.99 -17.09 -13.93
N LEU A 400 -30.08 -16.43 -13.56
CA LEU A 400 -30.69 -16.74 -12.27
C LEU A 400 -31.47 -18.03 -12.46
N ALA A 401 -30.83 -19.19 -12.33
CA ALA A 401 -31.59 -20.41 -12.08
C ALA A 401 -32.13 -20.37 -10.63
N ILE A 402 -33.06 -19.45 -10.34
CA ILE A 402 -34.00 -19.62 -9.23
C ILE A 402 -35.07 -20.59 -9.74
N GLN A 403 -34.71 -21.87 -9.78
CA GLN A 403 -35.67 -22.95 -9.68
C GLN A 403 -35.66 -23.39 -8.21
N ASP A 404 -36.78 -23.21 -7.52
CA ASP A 404 -37.75 -24.30 -7.43
C ASP A 404 -39.18 -23.72 -7.24
N ALA A 405 -40.17 -24.52 -7.56
CA ALA A 405 -41.57 -24.19 -7.85
C ALA A 405 -42.20 -22.96 -7.12
N ASN A 406 -42.69 -22.00 -7.92
CA ASN A 406 -43.72 -21.01 -7.60
C ASN A 406 -43.35 -19.66 -6.94
N SER A 407 -42.09 -19.20 -6.87
CA SER A 407 -41.83 -17.87 -6.29
C SER A 407 -40.57 -17.14 -6.78
N LEU A 408 -40.65 -16.57 -7.98
CA LEU A 408 -40.47 -15.14 -8.32
C LEU A 408 -40.65 -15.08 -9.84
N PHE A 409 -41.60 -14.28 -10.31
CA PHE A 409 -42.09 -14.31 -11.69
C PHE A 409 -40.95 -14.16 -12.72
N SER A 410 -40.55 -15.26 -13.38
CA SER A 410 -40.07 -15.16 -14.76
C SER A 410 -41.30 -14.83 -15.60
N LYS A 411 -41.58 -13.55 -15.84
CA LYS A 411 -42.84 -13.15 -16.52
C LYS A 411 -42.87 -13.49 -18.01
N GLY A 412 -41.86 -14.20 -18.48
CA GLY A 412 -41.75 -14.63 -19.85
C GLY A 412 -40.31 -14.91 -20.24
N ILE A 413 -40.24 -15.68 -21.29
CA ILE A 413 -39.10 -15.84 -22.17
C ILE A 413 -39.24 -14.71 -23.21
N ASP A 414 -38.23 -13.87 -23.40
CA ASP A 414 -38.28 -12.89 -24.51
C ASP A 414 -38.35 -13.61 -25.87
N SER A 415 -38.50 -12.86 -26.98
CA SER A 415 -38.62 -13.45 -28.32
C SER A 415 -37.40 -14.29 -28.76
N SER A 416 -36.36 -14.37 -27.93
CA SER A 416 -35.11 -15.10 -28.15
C SER A 416 -34.90 -16.27 -27.18
N GLY A 417 -35.83 -16.57 -26.27
CA GLY A 417 -35.69 -17.74 -25.39
C GLY A 417 -35.42 -17.46 -23.89
N ILE A 418 -35.51 -16.22 -23.41
CA ILE A 418 -34.75 -15.77 -22.22
C ILE A 418 -35.61 -15.35 -21.02
N PRO A 419 -35.44 -15.91 -19.81
CA PRO A 419 -36.24 -15.58 -18.64
C PRO A 419 -35.93 -14.18 -18.06
N ILE A 420 -36.97 -13.36 -17.89
CA ILE A 420 -36.91 -12.00 -17.34
C ILE A 420 -37.41 -12.00 -15.87
N TYR A 421 -36.60 -11.52 -14.93
CA TYR A 421 -36.98 -11.35 -13.52
C TYR A 421 -37.56 -9.96 -13.29
N GLU A 422 -38.77 -9.87 -12.74
CA GLU A 422 -39.40 -8.61 -12.35
C GLU A 422 -39.35 -8.46 -10.82
N ILE A 423 -38.82 -7.34 -10.34
CA ILE A 423 -38.82 -6.96 -8.93
C ILE A 423 -39.97 -5.96 -8.72
N PRO A 424 -41.14 -6.43 -8.25
CA PRO A 424 -42.31 -5.56 -8.09
C PRO A 424 -42.15 -4.64 -6.87
N ASN A 425 -43.04 -3.64 -6.77
CA ASN A 425 -43.25 -2.80 -5.58
C ASN A 425 -42.11 -1.83 -5.21
N ILE A 426 -41.07 -1.69 -6.04
CA ILE A 426 -40.04 -0.66 -5.86
C ILE A 426 -40.41 0.58 -6.68
N ARG A 427 -41.09 1.54 -6.03
CA ARG A 427 -41.55 2.78 -6.68
C ARG A 427 -40.44 3.84 -6.79
N GLN A 428 -39.54 3.86 -5.82
CA GLN A 428 -38.45 4.82 -5.71
C GLN A 428 -37.19 4.39 -6.49
N GLN A 429 -36.31 5.35 -6.73
CA GLN A 429 -34.99 5.06 -7.28
C GLN A 429 -34.16 4.34 -6.21
N ILE A 430 -33.54 3.24 -6.60
CA ILE A 430 -32.66 2.45 -5.72
C ILE A 430 -31.26 2.42 -6.34
N MET A 431 -30.27 2.05 -5.52
CA MET A 431 -28.88 1.86 -5.93
C MET A 431 -28.46 0.42 -5.59
N PRO A 432 -28.10 -0.40 -6.59
CA PRO A 432 -27.72 -1.78 -6.37
C PRO A 432 -26.29 -1.88 -5.80
N ASP A 433 -26.11 -2.66 -4.74
CA ASP A 433 -24.81 -2.84 -4.08
C ASP A 433 -24.19 -4.21 -4.37
N PHE A 434 -24.99 -5.27 -4.38
CA PHE A 434 -24.46 -6.63 -4.55
C PHE A 434 -25.51 -7.63 -5.02
N ILE A 435 -25.14 -8.54 -5.93
CA ILE A 435 -25.97 -9.67 -6.29
C ILE A 435 -25.20 -10.98 -6.43
N ASN A 436 -25.81 -12.06 -5.98
CA ASN A 436 -25.42 -13.41 -6.35
C ASN A 436 -26.66 -14.26 -6.70
N GLU A 437 -26.46 -15.57 -6.85
CA GLU A 437 -27.52 -16.52 -7.20
C GLU A 437 -28.65 -16.65 -6.16
N ASN A 438 -28.42 -16.21 -4.92
CA ASN A 438 -29.34 -16.37 -3.79
C ASN A 438 -29.83 -15.07 -3.16
N ILE A 439 -29.11 -13.95 -3.34
CA ILE A 439 -29.42 -12.68 -2.70
C ILE A 439 -29.09 -11.48 -3.58
N PHE A 440 -29.94 -10.46 -3.53
CA PHE A 440 -29.73 -9.14 -4.12
C PHE A 440 -29.86 -8.08 -3.02
N ILE A 441 -28.82 -7.27 -2.83
CA ILE A 441 -28.75 -6.17 -1.86
C ILE A 441 -28.63 -4.85 -2.61
N PHE A 442 -29.41 -3.87 -2.16
CA PHE A 442 -29.46 -2.52 -2.71
C PHE A 442 -29.86 -1.52 -1.62
N HIS A 443 -29.61 -0.24 -1.81
CA HIS A 443 -30.05 0.82 -0.91
C HIS A 443 -30.99 1.83 -1.57
N ASP A 444 -31.76 2.51 -0.73
CA ASP A 444 -32.32 3.83 -1.05
C ASP A 444 -31.51 4.93 -0.36
N LEU A 445 -32.05 6.14 -0.25
CA LEU A 445 -31.35 7.27 0.39
C LEU A 445 -31.00 7.04 1.87
N ASN A 446 -31.63 6.08 2.56
CA ASN A 446 -31.56 5.97 4.02
C ASN A 446 -31.37 4.53 4.53
N HIS A 447 -31.72 3.49 3.76
CA HIS A 447 -31.75 2.11 4.22
C HIS A 447 -31.23 1.14 3.17
N TYR A 448 -30.63 0.05 3.65
CA TYR A 448 -30.34 -1.11 2.81
C TYR A 448 -31.52 -2.08 2.80
N TYR A 449 -31.71 -2.74 1.67
CA TYR A 449 -32.75 -3.70 1.39
C TYR A 449 -32.13 -4.98 0.83
N ALA A 450 -32.79 -6.10 1.07
CA ALA A 450 -32.41 -7.36 0.48
C ALA A 450 -33.61 -8.12 -0.09
N ILE A 451 -33.34 -8.82 -1.17
CA ILE A 451 -34.22 -9.78 -1.84
C ILE A 451 -33.47 -11.11 -1.82
N SER A 452 -33.96 -12.08 -1.06
CA SER A 452 -33.41 -13.44 -1.07
C SER A 452 -34.26 -14.39 -1.93
N LYS A 453 -33.62 -15.45 -2.46
CA LYS A 453 -34.27 -16.54 -3.21
C LYS A 453 -35.46 -17.17 -2.46
N TRP A 454 -35.51 -17.03 -1.14
CA TRP A 454 -36.47 -17.70 -0.26
C TRP A 454 -37.62 -16.80 0.23
N GLN A 455 -37.65 -15.52 -0.17
CA GLN A 455 -38.67 -14.56 0.26
C GLN A 455 -39.87 -14.55 -0.70
N THR A 456 -41.08 -14.35 -0.15
CA THR A 456 -42.31 -14.26 -0.95
C THR A 456 -42.50 -12.84 -1.52
N PRO A 457 -43.12 -12.68 -2.71
CA PRO A 457 -43.33 -11.38 -3.35
C PRO A 457 -44.13 -10.36 -2.52
N GLU A 458 -45.02 -10.84 -1.66
CA GLU A 458 -45.81 -10.02 -0.74
C GLU A 458 -44.95 -9.34 0.34
N ASN A 459 -43.76 -9.89 0.59
CA ASN A 459 -42.81 -9.47 1.61
C ASN A 459 -41.51 -8.92 1.00
N MET A 460 -41.58 -8.33 -0.20
CA MET A 460 -40.42 -7.73 -0.87
C MET A 460 -40.70 -6.31 -1.40
N PRO A 461 -39.67 -5.44 -1.41
CA PRO A 461 -38.42 -5.59 -0.68
C PRO A 461 -38.59 -5.22 0.81
N LEU A 462 -37.91 -5.94 1.70
CA LEU A 462 -37.86 -5.58 3.12
C LEU A 462 -36.54 -4.85 3.43
N PRO A 463 -36.58 -3.78 4.25
CA PRO A 463 -35.36 -3.20 4.76
C PRO A 463 -34.64 -4.25 5.58
N ILE A 464 -33.32 -4.32 5.45
CA ILE A 464 -32.54 -5.14 6.36
C ILE A 464 -32.55 -4.40 7.71
N PRO A 465 -33.09 -5.00 8.78
CA PRO A 465 -33.22 -4.32 10.06
C PRO A 465 -31.88 -3.73 10.51
N GLU A 466 -31.93 -2.50 11.01
CA GLU A 466 -30.78 -1.78 11.60
C GLU A 466 -29.69 -1.34 10.62
N LEU A 467 -29.75 -1.73 9.34
CA LEU A 467 -28.82 -1.23 8.31
C LEU A 467 -29.32 0.07 7.70
N THR A 468 -28.63 1.16 8.02
CA THR A 468 -28.87 2.47 7.42
C THR A 468 -27.82 2.79 6.38
N TYR A 469 -28.24 3.49 5.34
CA TYR A 469 -27.34 3.99 4.30
C TYR A 469 -26.93 5.43 4.62
N SER A 470 -25.65 5.71 4.43
CA SER A 470 -25.11 7.06 4.25
C SER A 470 -23.92 7.00 3.30
N GLU A 471 -23.52 8.14 2.72
CA GLU A 471 -22.38 8.20 1.77
C GLU A 471 -21.05 7.70 2.38
N LYS A 472 -20.96 7.63 3.72
CA LYS A 472 -19.79 7.11 4.44
C LYS A 472 -19.89 5.64 4.78
N THR A 473 -21.09 5.04 4.69
CA THR A 473 -21.27 3.61 4.93
C THR A 473 -20.51 2.79 3.89
N ARG A 474 -19.94 1.67 4.32
CA ARG A 474 -19.21 0.76 3.44
C ARG A 474 -19.70 -0.66 3.65
N LEU A 475 -20.00 -1.34 2.54
CA LEU A 475 -20.29 -2.76 2.50
C LEU A 475 -19.12 -3.50 1.88
N PHE A 476 -18.66 -4.56 2.54
CA PHE A 476 -17.70 -5.49 1.98
C PHE A 476 -18.30 -6.89 1.94
N PHE A 477 -18.33 -7.47 0.76
CA PHE A 477 -18.89 -8.79 0.53
C PHE A 477 -17.76 -9.79 0.37
N ASN A 478 -17.82 -10.90 1.08
CA ASN A 478 -16.84 -11.97 0.97
C ASN A 478 -17.50 -13.33 0.77
N ASN A 479 -16.80 -14.23 0.08
CA ASN A 479 -17.19 -15.60 -0.14
C ASN A 479 -16.00 -16.51 0.16
N VAL A 480 -15.93 -17.01 1.39
CA VAL A 480 -14.80 -17.83 1.87
C VAL A 480 -15.35 -19.18 2.29
N GLY A 481 -14.85 -20.26 1.68
CA GLY A 481 -15.29 -21.63 2.00
C GLY A 481 -16.79 -21.88 1.82
N GLY A 482 -17.48 -21.12 0.96
CA GLY A 482 -18.93 -21.22 0.77
C GLY A 482 -19.76 -20.49 1.84
N LEU A 483 -19.11 -19.77 2.75
CA LEU A 483 -19.76 -18.82 3.65
C LEU A 483 -19.76 -17.44 2.99
N MET A 484 -20.97 -16.98 2.63
CA MET A 484 -21.19 -15.63 2.14
C MET A 484 -21.40 -14.69 3.32
N THR A 485 -20.53 -13.70 3.47
CA THR A 485 -20.65 -12.69 4.53
C THR A 485 -20.67 -11.28 3.97
N MET A 486 -21.34 -10.39 4.69
CA MET A 486 -21.36 -8.96 4.44
C MET A 486 -20.86 -8.24 5.70
N LEU A 487 -19.75 -7.54 5.57
CA LEU A 487 -19.30 -6.59 6.57
C LEU A 487 -19.98 -5.25 6.30
N TYR A 488 -20.67 -4.72 7.31
CA TYR A 488 -21.26 -3.40 7.34
C TYR A 488 -20.45 -2.50 8.27
N ASN A 489 -19.96 -1.38 7.74
CA ASN A 489 -19.29 -0.36 8.52
C ASN A 489 -20.04 0.97 8.40
N ASP A 490 -20.47 1.50 9.54
CA ASP A 490 -21.11 2.79 9.71
C ASP A 490 -20.26 3.67 10.62
N PRO A 491 -19.38 4.50 10.04
CA PRO A 491 -18.50 5.38 10.80
C PRO A 491 -19.26 6.42 11.61
N GLU A 492 -20.44 6.83 11.17
CA GLU A 492 -21.20 7.92 11.80
C GLU A 492 -21.87 7.46 13.08
N ARG A 493 -22.24 6.17 13.15
CA ARG A 493 -22.75 5.54 14.37
C ARG A 493 -21.69 4.74 15.12
N ASN A 494 -20.44 4.77 14.66
CA ASN A 494 -19.33 4.00 15.21
C ASN A 494 -19.70 2.51 15.38
N ARG A 495 -20.35 1.96 14.35
CA ARG A 495 -20.93 0.62 14.34
C ARG A 495 -20.30 -0.19 13.23
N THR A 496 -19.81 -1.37 13.56
CA THR A 496 -19.33 -2.33 12.58
C THR A 496 -19.95 -3.68 12.87
N ALA A 497 -20.55 -4.31 11.86
CA ALA A 497 -21.26 -5.58 12.02
C ALA A 497 -20.96 -6.53 10.86
N VAL A 498 -20.86 -7.82 11.17
CA VAL A 498 -20.69 -8.89 10.19
C VAL A 498 -22.01 -9.63 10.07
N TYR A 499 -22.51 -9.79 8.85
CA TYR A 499 -23.75 -10.49 8.54
C TYR A 499 -23.48 -11.75 7.73
N SER A 500 -24.16 -12.85 8.07
CA SER A 500 -24.28 -14.02 7.21
C SER A 500 -25.31 -13.74 6.12
N LEU A 501 -24.97 -14.04 4.88
CA LEU A 501 -25.91 -13.99 3.74
C LEU A 501 -26.42 -15.38 3.35
N LYS A 502 -26.19 -16.41 4.17
CA LYS A 502 -26.63 -17.78 3.89
C LYS A 502 -28.12 -17.95 4.23
N GLY A 503 -28.97 -17.85 3.21
CA GLY A 503 -30.43 -18.01 3.35
C GLY A 503 -31.12 -16.73 3.84
N THR A 504 -31.14 -16.50 5.16
CA THR A 504 -31.67 -15.26 5.77
C THR A 504 -30.52 -14.40 6.27
N ILE A 505 -30.57 -13.09 6.01
CA ILE A 505 -29.53 -12.17 6.51
C ILE A 505 -29.60 -12.13 8.03
N LYS A 506 -28.51 -12.51 8.68
CA LYS A 506 -28.41 -12.54 10.15
C LYS A 506 -27.09 -11.94 10.59
N ILE A 507 -27.12 -11.17 11.66
CA ILE A 507 -25.90 -10.68 12.29
C ILE A 507 -25.14 -11.86 12.91
N ILE A 508 -23.85 -11.97 12.58
CA ILE A 508 -22.90 -12.93 13.16
C ILE A 508 -22.20 -12.26 14.34
N SER A 509 -21.79 -11.00 14.18
CA SER A 509 -21.07 -10.26 15.21
C SER A 509 -21.26 -8.75 15.06
N GLU A 510 -21.19 -8.02 16.17
CA GLU A 510 -21.34 -6.57 16.22
C GLU A 510 -20.27 -5.94 17.12
N PHE A 511 -19.79 -4.79 16.71
CA PHE A 511 -18.71 -4.06 17.36
C PHE A 511 -19.03 -2.57 17.43
N THR A 512 -18.68 -1.96 18.57
CA THR A 512 -18.79 -0.52 18.82
C THR A 512 -17.48 0.00 19.41
N GLY A 513 -17.12 1.26 19.15
CA GLY A 513 -15.96 1.87 19.82
C GLY A 513 -14.58 1.45 19.29
N LEU A 514 -14.50 0.97 18.05
CA LEU A 514 -13.29 0.36 17.51
C LEU A 514 -12.18 1.38 17.22
N GLN A 515 -10.96 1.06 17.64
CA GLN A 515 -9.75 1.75 17.18
C GLN A 515 -9.31 1.20 15.81
N ALA A 516 -8.62 2.02 15.01
CA ALA A 516 -8.15 1.61 13.68
C ALA A 516 -7.25 0.36 13.74
N ARG A 517 -7.44 -0.57 12.79
CA ARG A 517 -6.67 -1.82 12.56
C ARG A 517 -6.88 -2.98 13.55
N GLN A 518 -7.93 -2.98 14.37
CA GLN A 518 -8.27 -4.19 15.14
C GLN A 518 -9.05 -5.20 14.27
N PRO A 519 -8.68 -6.50 14.25
CA PRO A 519 -9.54 -7.54 13.72
C PRO A 519 -10.84 -7.57 14.53
N LEU A 520 -11.94 -7.41 13.82
CA LEU A 520 -13.30 -7.35 14.30
C LEU A 520 -13.74 -8.71 14.84
N ALA A 521 -13.69 -9.73 14.00
CA ALA A 521 -14.15 -11.07 14.33
C ALA A 521 -13.16 -12.11 13.83
N LEU A 522 -13.12 -13.24 14.53
CA LEU A 522 -12.50 -14.48 14.08
C LEU A 522 -13.60 -15.51 13.89
N GLU A 523 -13.71 -16.05 12.69
CA GLU A 523 -14.62 -17.15 12.40
C GLU A 523 -13.83 -18.36 11.93
N TYR A 524 -14.10 -19.51 12.52
CA TYR A 524 -13.48 -20.75 12.12
C TYR A 524 -14.38 -21.50 11.14
N LEU A 525 -13.87 -21.74 9.94
CA LEU A 525 -14.52 -22.58 8.94
C LEU A 525 -14.10 -24.03 9.13
N LYS A 526 -15.06 -24.95 8.98
CA LYS A 526 -14.88 -26.41 9.16
C LYS A 526 -13.77 -27.05 8.32
N ASP A 527 -13.26 -26.33 7.31
CA ASP A 527 -12.18 -26.78 6.42
C ASP A 527 -10.78 -26.27 6.85
N GLN A 528 -10.55 -26.13 8.16
CA GLN A 528 -9.26 -25.68 8.72
C GLN A 528 -8.84 -24.25 8.35
N ALA A 529 -9.80 -23.37 8.11
CA ALA A 529 -9.55 -21.97 7.80
C ALA A 529 -10.05 -21.05 8.91
N LEU A 530 -9.18 -20.18 9.41
CA LEU A 530 -9.54 -19.06 10.28
C LEU A 530 -9.77 -17.82 9.42
N VAL A 531 -10.90 -17.16 9.60
CA VAL A 531 -11.27 -15.96 8.87
C VAL A 531 -11.23 -14.77 9.81
N CYS A 532 -10.32 -13.84 9.53
CA CYS A 532 -10.18 -12.58 10.26
C CYS A 532 -10.95 -11.48 9.52
N TYR A 533 -11.94 -10.90 10.16
CA TYR A 533 -12.65 -9.74 9.62
C TYR A 533 -11.98 -8.46 10.13
N TYR A 534 -11.70 -7.50 9.26
CA TYR A 534 -11.22 -6.15 9.57
C TYR A 534 -12.25 -5.12 9.14
N GLN A 535 -12.07 -3.84 9.48
CA GLN A 535 -13.00 -2.75 9.14
C GLN A 535 -13.20 -2.54 7.63
N ASP A 536 -12.27 -3.01 6.82
CA ASP A 536 -12.14 -2.74 5.38
C ASP A 536 -11.80 -3.98 4.54
N GLN A 537 -11.52 -5.12 5.17
CA GLN A 537 -11.11 -6.34 4.48
C GLN A 537 -11.38 -7.58 5.32
N CYS A 538 -11.19 -8.74 4.72
CA CYS A 538 -11.29 -10.02 5.40
C CYS A 538 -10.16 -10.91 4.91
N VAL A 539 -9.49 -11.61 5.83
CA VAL A 539 -8.29 -12.42 5.56
C VAL A 539 -8.58 -13.86 5.97
N GLU A 540 -8.55 -14.78 5.02
CA GLU A 540 -8.60 -16.23 5.28
C GLU A 540 -7.20 -16.75 5.57
N ILE A 541 -7.05 -17.58 6.60
CA ILE A 541 -5.79 -18.20 7.00
C ILE A 541 -6.02 -19.69 7.14
N ARG A 542 -5.31 -20.51 6.36
CA ARG A 542 -5.46 -21.97 6.44
C ARG A 542 -4.40 -22.62 7.31
N ALA A 543 -4.78 -23.71 7.96
CA ALA A 543 -3.82 -24.54 8.69
C ALA A 543 -2.68 -25.00 7.76
N GLY A 544 -1.45 -24.77 8.18
CA GLY A 544 -0.25 -25.13 7.40
C GLY A 544 0.26 -24.08 6.42
N GLU A 545 -0.45 -22.95 6.21
CA GLU A 545 0.09 -21.82 5.45
C GLU A 545 1.25 -21.13 6.22
N PRO A 546 2.31 -20.69 5.51
CA PRO A 546 3.45 -20.04 6.15
C PRO A 546 3.18 -18.59 6.57
N ASP A 547 3.56 -18.26 7.80
CA ASP A 547 3.78 -16.93 8.39
C ASP A 547 2.78 -15.82 8.01
N VAL A 548 1.52 -15.99 8.39
CA VAL A 548 0.59 -14.86 8.44
C VAL A 548 0.79 -14.18 9.79
N LYS A 549 1.28 -12.93 9.84
CA LYS A 549 1.41 -12.16 11.09
C LYS A 549 0.13 -11.37 11.35
N LEU A 550 -0.77 -11.89 12.19
CA LEU A 550 -2.01 -11.20 12.55
C LEU A 550 -1.98 -10.77 14.00
N GLN A 551 -2.13 -9.48 14.26
CA GLN A 551 -2.32 -8.97 15.60
C GLN A 551 -3.79 -9.03 15.97
N TYR A 552 -4.12 -9.94 16.89
CA TYR A 552 -5.45 -10.06 17.49
C TYR A 552 -5.41 -9.58 18.94
N PHE A 553 -6.38 -8.75 19.31
CA PHE A 553 -6.55 -8.28 20.68
C PHE A 553 -7.76 -8.99 21.29
N PHE A 554 -7.53 -9.77 22.34
CA PHE A 554 -8.61 -10.35 23.13
C PHE A 554 -8.49 -9.84 24.56
N ASN A 555 -9.42 -8.99 24.98
CA ASN A 555 -9.32 -8.21 26.21
C ASN A 555 -8.01 -7.39 26.25
N ASN A 556 -7.23 -7.52 27.33
CA ASN A 556 -5.94 -6.85 27.54
C ASN A 556 -4.75 -7.64 26.96
N TYR A 557 -5.00 -8.72 26.23
CA TYR A 557 -3.94 -9.52 25.64
C TYR A 557 -3.86 -9.31 24.13
N GLN A 558 -2.66 -8.95 23.69
CA GLN A 558 -2.28 -8.92 22.28
C GLN A 558 -1.61 -10.25 21.94
N PHE A 559 -2.12 -10.94 20.92
CA PHE A 559 -1.51 -12.15 20.37
C PHE A 559 -1.19 -11.89 18.90
N ASN A 560 0.04 -12.15 18.47
CA ASN A 560 0.38 -12.19 17.04
C ASN A 560 0.17 -13.62 16.57
N ILE A 561 -0.95 -13.97 15.96
CA ILE A 561 -1.06 -15.29 15.33
C ILE A 561 -0.05 -15.30 14.18
N ILE A 562 0.98 -16.15 14.28
CA ILE A 562 2.02 -16.37 13.25
C ILE A 562 1.68 -17.62 12.44
N LYS A 563 1.14 -18.63 13.12
CA LYS A 563 0.81 -19.92 12.51
C LYS A 563 -0.36 -20.60 13.21
N VAL A 564 -1.27 -21.16 12.41
CA VAL A 564 -2.31 -22.10 12.86
C VAL A 564 -1.74 -23.52 12.76
N LEU A 565 -1.71 -24.23 13.89
CA LEU A 565 -1.00 -25.51 14.00
C LEU A 565 -1.91 -26.73 13.87
N VAL A 566 -3.01 -26.79 14.62
CA VAL A 566 -3.87 -27.98 14.70
C VAL A 566 -5.31 -27.59 15.02
N ASP A 567 -6.27 -28.22 14.34
CA ASP A 567 -7.71 -28.27 14.66
C ASP A 567 -7.99 -29.47 15.59
N MET A 568 -8.64 -29.20 16.72
CA MET A 568 -9.02 -30.20 17.71
C MET A 568 -10.53 -30.10 17.96
N GLU A 569 -11.19 -31.27 18.09
CA GLU A 569 -12.62 -31.38 18.41
C GLU A 569 -13.58 -30.71 17.39
N ASN A 570 -13.55 -31.13 16.12
CA ASN A 570 -14.51 -30.71 15.08
C ASN A 570 -14.63 -29.18 14.89
N GLY A 571 -13.53 -28.43 15.02
CA GLY A 571 -13.52 -26.98 14.84
C GLY A 571 -13.90 -26.15 16.07
N GLN A 572 -13.98 -26.76 17.26
CA GLN A 572 -14.21 -26.02 18.51
C GLN A 572 -12.92 -25.50 19.14
N LYS A 573 -11.77 -26.10 18.84
CA LYS A 573 -10.48 -25.72 19.45
C LYS A 573 -9.38 -25.63 18.40
N MET A 574 -8.61 -24.56 18.45
CA MET A 574 -7.49 -24.34 17.53
C MET A 574 -6.24 -23.91 18.29
N ILE A 575 -5.09 -24.50 17.93
CA ILE A 575 -3.79 -24.10 18.49
C ILE A 575 -3.12 -23.08 17.57
N VAL A 576 -2.84 -21.90 18.11
CA VAL A 576 -2.12 -20.82 17.41
C VAL A 576 -0.76 -20.56 18.05
N ASN A 577 0.23 -20.23 17.22
CA ASN A 577 1.58 -19.87 17.66
C ASN A 577 1.80 -18.36 17.54
N ASP A 578 2.24 -17.73 18.62
CA ASP A 578 2.62 -16.30 18.69
C ASP A 578 4.13 -16.08 18.67
N GLY A 579 4.87 -17.02 18.09
CA GLY A 579 6.33 -17.01 18.00
C GLY A 579 7.04 -17.38 19.30
N ASN A 580 6.46 -17.06 20.45
CA ASN A 580 7.02 -17.36 21.77
C ASN A 580 6.18 -18.33 22.61
N LYS A 581 4.87 -18.44 22.35
CA LYS A 581 3.93 -19.26 23.12
C LYS A 581 2.87 -19.88 22.20
N PHE A 582 2.34 -21.02 22.62
CA PHE A 582 1.17 -21.63 21.99
C PHE A 582 -0.08 -21.25 22.77
N PHE A 583 -1.13 -20.85 22.06
CA PHE A 583 -2.44 -20.56 22.62
C PHE A 583 -3.47 -21.54 22.07
N SER A 584 -4.34 -22.02 22.95
CA SER A 584 -5.56 -22.74 22.53
C SER A 584 -6.69 -21.74 22.47
N LEU A 585 -7.15 -21.41 21.27
CA LEU A 585 -8.37 -20.66 21.05
C LEU A 585 -9.53 -21.66 21.07
N VAL A 586 -10.54 -21.40 21.91
CA VAL A 586 -11.77 -22.18 21.95
C VAL A 586 -12.86 -21.28 21.37
N CYS A 587 -13.47 -21.71 20.27
CA CYS A 587 -14.63 -21.02 19.70
C CYS A 587 -15.88 -21.44 20.47
N ASP A 588 -16.60 -20.48 21.05
CA ASP A 588 -17.94 -20.76 21.57
C ASP A 588 -18.88 -21.08 20.40
N THR A 589 -19.80 -22.03 20.63
CA THR A 589 -20.74 -22.58 19.64
C THR A 589 -21.80 -21.61 19.16
#